data_AF-A0A8T4K8E2-F1
#
_entry.id   AF-A0A8T4K8E2-F1
#
_cell.length_a   1.000
_cell.length_b   1.000
_cell.length_c   1.000
_cell.angle_alpha   90.00
_cell.angle_beta   90.00
_cell.angle_gamma   90.00
#
_symmetry.space_group_name_H-M   'P 1'
#
loop_
_entity.id
_entity.type
_entity.pdbx_description
1 polymer ?
#
loop_
_entity_poly.entity_id
_entity_poly.type
_entity_poly.pdbx_seq_one_letter_code
_entity_poly.pdbx_strand_id
1 'polypeptide(L)'
;MVYQTHGVCSREITFDVVDHKCVNVRFKGGCSGNTQGVARLAEGMDIDEVLQRVEGIKCGARPTSCPDQLARAIRQYKEENGLA
;
A
#
# COMPACT_ATOMS: atom_id res chain seq x y z
N MET A 1 0.68 3.57 -10.20
CA MET A 1 -0.51 2.82 -9.76
C MET A 1 -1.49 3.75 -9.05
N VAL A 2 -2.78 3.66 -9.36
CA VAL A 2 -3.85 4.32 -8.61
C VAL A 2 -4.83 3.24 -8.16
N TYR A 3 -4.93 3.03 -6.85
CA TYR A 3 -5.72 1.95 -6.25
C TYR A 3 -6.82 2.52 -5.36
N GLN A 4 -8.07 2.15 -5.63
CA GLN A 4 -9.21 2.48 -4.79
C GLN A 4 -9.30 1.48 -3.63
N THR A 5 -9.24 1.97 -2.40
CA THR A 5 -9.21 1.10 -1.22
C THR A 5 -10.60 0.73 -0.74
N HIS A 6 -10.75 -0.45 -0.16
CA HIS A 6 -12.03 -0.95 0.33
C HIS A 6 -11.96 -1.35 1.81
N GLY A 7 -13.03 -1.04 2.56
CA GLY A 7 -13.18 -1.45 3.96
C GLY A 7 -12.34 -0.67 4.98
N VAL A 8 -11.62 0.38 4.56
CA VAL A 8 -10.72 1.18 5.40
C VAL A 8 -11.06 2.67 5.36
N CYS A 9 -10.34 3.48 6.14
CA CYS A 9 -10.55 4.93 6.22
C CYS A 9 -9.90 5.70 5.06
N SER A 10 -8.80 5.19 4.49
CA SER A 10 -8.27 5.71 3.21
C SER A 10 -9.30 5.44 2.12
N ARG A 11 -9.28 6.26 1.07
CA ARG A 11 -10.14 6.08 -0.11
C ARG A 11 -9.34 5.65 -1.33
N GLU A 12 -8.09 6.07 -1.40
CA GLU A 12 -7.20 5.85 -2.54
C GLU A 12 -5.75 5.74 -2.06
N ILE A 13 -4.96 4.96 -2.79
CA ILE A 13 -3.51 4.88 -2.66
C ILE A 13 -2.90 5.12 -4.04
N THR A 14 -1.90 5.98 -4.11
CA THR A 14 -1.07 6.16 -5.31
C THR A 14 0.37 5.86 -4.98
N PHE A 15 1.07 5.22 -5.92
CA PHE A 15 2.50 4.95 -5.84
C PHE A 15 3.02 4.61 -7.24
N ASP A 16 4.32 4.73 -7.45
CA ASP A 16 5.02 4.28 -8.65
C ASP A 16 5.98 3.14 -8.29
N VAL A 17 6.41 2.39 -9.30
CA VAL A 17 7.45 1.37 -9.16
C VAL A 17 8.59 1.69 -10.11
N VAL A 18 9.78 1.89 -9.57
CA VAL A 18 11.01 2.19 -10.32
C VAL A 18 12.10 1.24 -9.84
N ASP A 19 12.72 0.49 -10.74
CA ASP A 19 13.75 -0.50 -10.42
C ASP A 19 13.31 -1.47 -9.30
N HIS A 20 12.08 -1.99 -9.41
CA HIS A 20 11.44 -2.89 -8.43
C HIS A 20 11.19 -2.28 -7.04
N LYS A 21 11.30 -0.94 -6.91
CA LYS A 21 11.08 -0.22 -5.65
C LYS A 21 9.82 0.62 -5.69
N CYS A 22 9.09 0.62 -4.59
CA CYS A 22 7.92 1.46 -4.37
C CYS A 22 8.34 2.90 -4.08
N VAL A 23 7.87 3.87 -4.87
CA VAL A 23 8.19 5.30 -4.70
C VAL A 23 6.94 6.16 -4.83
N ASN A 24 7.01 7.42 -4.38
CA ASN A 24 5.90 8.37 -4.38
C ASN A 24 4.62 7.85 -3.70
N VAL A 25 4.76 7.08 -2.61
CA VAL A 25 3.61 6.48 -1.93
C VAL A 25 2.75 7.56 -1.27
N ARG A 26 1.46 7.60 -1.58
CA ARG A 26 0.50 8.55 -1.01
C ARG A 26 -0.83 7.87 -0.72
N PHE A 27 -1.41 8.23 0.41
CA PHE A 27 -2.76 7.83 0.80
C PHE A 27 -3.68 9.04 0.76
N LYS A 28 -4.91 8.85 0.27
CA LYS A 28 -5.96 9.86 0.31
C LYS A 28 -6.95 9.54 1.43
N GLY A 29 -6.86 10.29 2.52
CA GLY A 29 -7.68 10.09 3.71
C GLY A 29 -7.08 9.07 4.70
N GLY A 30 -7.83 8.75 5.75
CA GLY A 30 -7.34 7.95 6.87
C GLY A 30 -6.61 8.77 7.95
N CYS A 31 -5.95 8.08 8.88
CA CYS A 31 -5.18 8.73 9.93
C CYS A 31 -3.94 9.41 9.32
N SER A 32 -3.90 10.74 9.36
CA SER A 32 -2.88 11.54 8.69
C SER A 32 -1.45 11.16 9.10
N GLY A 33 -1.17 11.02 10.41
CA GLY A 33 0.16 10.64 10.89
C GLY A 33 0.57 9.23 10.46
N ASN A 34 -0.32 8.25 10.64
CA ASN A 34 -0.01 6.86 10.31
C ASN A 34 0.17 6.64 8.81
N THR A 35 -0.72 7.20 7.98
CA THR A 35 -0.64 7.05 6.52
C THR A 35 0.61 7.72 5.93
N GLN A 36 1.00 8.89 6.44
CA GLN A 36 2.27 9.52 6.09
C GLN A 36 3.48 8.68 6.55
N GLY A 37 3.41 8.11 7.74
CA GLY A 37 4.47 7.22 8.26
C GLY A 37 4.67 6.00 7.39
N VAL A 38 3.59 5.29 7.05
CA VAL A 38 3.61 4.10 6.17
C VAL A 38 4.16 4.47 4.79
N ALA A 39 3.71 5.58 4.20
CA ALA A 39 4.22 6.06 2.92
C ALA A 39 5.74 6.30 2.96
N ARG A 40 6.23 7.02 3.97
CA ARG A 40 7.67 7.30 4.12
C ARG A 40 8.50 6.06 4.37
N LEU A 41 7.96 5.10 5.13
CA LEU A 41 8.66 3.85 5.41
C LEU A 41 8.76 2.97 4.15
N ALA A 42 7.75 2.98 3.29
CA ALA A 42 7.72 2.22 2.04
C ALA A 42 8.56 2.85 0.92
N GLU A 43 8.88 4.15 1.01
CA GLU A 43 9.62 4.88 -0.01
C GLU A 43 11.00 4.25 -0.30
N GLY A 44 11.24 3.89 -1.56
CA GLY A 44 12.48 3.27 -2.03
C GLY A 44 12.65 1.80 -1.61
N MET A 45 11.67 1.20 -0.95
CA MET A 45 11.70 -0.20 -0.56
C MET A 45 11.28 -1.10 -1.71
N ASP A 46 11.90 -2.28 -1.78
CA ASP A 46 11.49 -3.35 -2.69
C ASP A 46 10.00 -3.67 -2.55
N ILE A 47 9.28 -3.81 -3.67
CA ILE A 47 7.83 -4.00 -3.63
C ILE A 47 7.41 -5.30 -2.92
N ASP A 48 8.23 -6.35 -2.99
CA ASP A 48 7.95 -7.63 -2.33
C ASP A 48 8.15 -7.52 -0.82
N GLU A 49 9.18 -6.77 -0.40
CA GLU A 49 9.43 -6.48 1.01
C GLU A 49 8.31 -5.62 1.61
N VAL A 50 7.82 -4.60 0.89
CA VAL A 50 6.68 -3.79 1.35
C VAL A 50 5.46 -4.69 1.53
N LEU A 51 5.13 -5.52 0.52
CA LEU A 51 3.99 -6.43 0.55
C LEU A 51 4.09 -7.36 1.77
N GLN A 52 5.22 -8.03 1.97
CA GLN A 52 5.41 -8.97 3.07
C GLN A 52 5.27 -8.31 4.45
N ARG A 53 5.76 -7.08 4.61
CA ARG A 53 5.73 -6.37 5.90
C ARG A 53 4.34 -5.93 6.33
N VAL A 54 3.46 -5.60 5.39
CA VAL A 54 2.18 -4.94 5.69
C VAL A 54 0.95 -5.80 5.38
N GLU A 55 1.12 -6.91 4.67
CA GLU A 55 0.04 -7.85 4.40
C GLU A 55 -0.59 -8.40 5.69
N GLY A 56 -1.91 -8.45 5.69
CA GLY A 56 -2.70 -9.06 6.76
C GLY A 56 -2.89 -8.17 8.00
N ILE A 57 -2.27 -6.99 8.05
CA ILE A 57 -2.48 -6.04 9.16
C ILE A 57 -3.96 -5.64 9.21
N LYS A 58 -4.59 -5.79 10.37
CA LYS A 58 -6.00 -5.44 10.60
C LYS A 58 -6.13 -4.12 11.37
N CYS A 59 -7.23 -3.41 11.15
CA CYS A 59 -7.56 -2.18 11.88
C CYS A 59 -8.77 -2.41 12.80
N GLY A 60 -8.51 -2.71 14.08
CA GLY A 60 -9.55 -3.07 15.04
C GLY A 60 -10.34 -4.30 14.57
N ALA A 61 -11.66 -4.21 14.55
CA ALA A 61 -12.55 -5.29 14.09
C ALA A 61 -12.63 -5.44 12.55
N ARG A 62 -12.01 -4.53 11.78
CA ARG A 62 -12.06 -4.58 10.31
C ARG A 62 -11.19 -5.73 9.79
N PRO A 63 -11.58 -6.42 8.70
CA PRO A 63 -10.82 -7.54 8.15
C PRO A 63 -9.53 -7.11 7.42
N THR A 64 -9.23 -5.81 7.37
CA THR A 64 -8.12 -5.18 6.64
C THR A 64 -7.76 -3.82 7.26
N SER A 65 -6.71 -3.18 6.77
CA SER A 65 -6.19 -1.88 7.23
C SER A 65 -5.57 -1.09 6.07
N CYS A 66 -5.29 0.20 6.25
CA CYS A 66 -4.65 0.99 5.18
C CYS A 66 -3.30 0.38 4.73
N PRO A 67 -2.40 -0.09 5.63
CA PRO A 67 -1.22 -0.85 5.22
C PRO A 67 -1.56 -2.14 4.45
N ASP A 68 -2.52 -2.95 4.90
CA ASP A 68 -2.91 -4.16 4.17
C ASP A 68 -3.49 -3.85 2.77
N GLN A 69 -4.21 -2.74 2.62
CA GLN A 69 -4.66 -2.27 1.31
C GLN A 69 -3.49 -1.85 0.40
N LEU A 70 -2.38 -1.35 0.95
CA LEU A 70 -1.15 -1.12 0.16
C LEU A 70 -0.57 -2.45 -0.34
N ALA A 71 -0.52 -3.51 0.48
CA ALA A 71 -0.09 -4.84 0.02
C ALA A 71 -0.97 -5.37 -1.11
N ARG A 72 -2.30 -5.21 -1.00
CA ARG A 72 -3.23 -5.60 -2.07
C ARG A 72 -3.02 -4.79 -3.36
N ALA A 73 -2.75 -3.49 -3.22
CA ALA A 73 -2.46 -2.62 -4.36
C ALA A 73 -1.17 -3.03 -5.07
N ILE A 74 -0.13 -3.42 -4.31
CA ILE A 74 1.13 -3.95 -4.87
C ILE A 74 0.89 -5.30 -5.56
N ARG A 75 0.11 -6.20 -4.95
CA ARG A 75 -0.25 -7.48 -5.57
C ARG A 75 -0.96 -7.28 -6.91
N GLN A 76 -1.97 -6.40 -6.95
CA GLN A 76 -2.65 -6.07 -8.20
C GLN A 76 -1.69 -5.48 -9.23
N TYR A 77 -0.80 -4.56 -8.82
CA TYR A 77 0.22 -4.02 -9.71
C TYR A 77 1.11 -5.14 -10.28
N LYS A 78 1.56 -6.09 -9.46
CA LYS A 78 2.38 -7.22 -9.92
C LYS A 78 1.64 -8.08 -10.94
N GLU A 79 0.37 -8.40 -10.69
CA GLU A 79 -0.48 -9.17 -11.60
C GLU A 79 -0.65 -8.45 -12.96
N GLU A 80 -0.95 -7.15 -12.94
CA GLU A 80 -1.12 -6.33 -14.16
C GLU A 80 0.17 -6.18 -14.98
N ASN A 81 1.35 -6.33 -14.36
CA ASN A 81 2.65 -6.15 -15.00
C ASN A 81 3.42 -7.47 -15.20
N GLY A 82 2.79 -8.63 -14.96
CA GLY A 82 3.44 -9.95 -15.16
C GLY A 82 4.61 -10.23 -14.22
N LEU A 83 4.59 -9.65 -13.02
CA LEU A 83 5.60 -9.82 -11.97
C LEU A 83 5.16 -10.80 -10.87
N ALA A 84 4.09 -11.56 -11.12
CA ALA A 84 3.45 -12.45 -10.14
C ALA A 84 4.41 -13.54 -9.61
#